data_AF-A0A4Q4ISM3-F1
#
_entry.id   AF-A0A4Q4ISM3-F1
#
_cell.length_a   1.000
_cell.length_b   1.000
_cell.length_c   1.000
_cell.angle_alpha   90.00
_cell.angle_beta   90.00
_cell.angle_gamma   90.00
#
_symmetry.space_group_name_H-M   'P 1'
#
loop_
_entity.id
_entity.type
_entity.pdbx_description
1 polymer ?
#
loop_
_entity_poly.entity_id
_entity_poly.type
_entity_poly.pdbx_seq_one_letter_code
_entity_poly.pdbx_strand_id
1 'polypeptide(L)'
;MTDDRILAALWPGWARTAGTLLAAGAHLRSQCLVCGTRQRVDVSALVTLNGALWSPIDALDRCTIVGCAGSVHYCARRGFDRPWIRLIGDPELVAHAGPEKSAQDATA
;
A
#
# COMPACT_ATOMS: atom_id res chain seq x y z
N MET A 1 17.39 12.97 6.68
CA MET A 1 17.17 11.93 7.71
C MET A 1 15.90 12.32 8.45
N THR A 2 14.76 12.02 7.83
CA THR A 2 13.43 12.34 8.38
C THR A 2 13.15 11.36 9.51
N ASP A 3 12.71 11.85 10.66
CA ASP A 3 12.53 11.06 11.88
C ASP A 3 11.45 9.97 11.67
N ASP A 4 11.85 8.70 11.70
CA ASP A 4 10.96 7.53 11.56
C ASP A 4 9.77 7.58 12.54
N ARG A 5 9.89 8.28 13.68
CA ARG A 5 8.80 8.44 14.65
C ARG A 5 7.70 9.40 14.16
N ILE A 6 8.04 10.39 13.32
CA ILE A 6 7.08 11.31 12.71
C ILE A 6 6.31 10.61 11.58
N LEU A 7 6.99 9.80 10.76
CA LEU A 7 6.32 8.96 9.76
C LEU A 7 5.37 7.96 10.42
N ALA A 8 5.78 7.31 11.52
CA ALA A 8 4.89 6.43 12.27
C ALA A 8 3.64 7.17 12.79
N ALA A 9 3.74 8.44 13.20
CA ALA A 9 2.62 9.21 13.74
C ALA A 9 1.52 9.55 12.70
N LEU A 10 1.88 9.69 11.42
CA LEU A 10 0.93 9.98 10.34
C LEU A 10 0.06 8.78 9.97
N TRP A 11 0.57 7.56 10.17
CA TRP A 11 -0.15 6.35 9.83
C TRP A 11 -0.95 5.80 11.02
N PRO A 12 -2.24 5.45 10.80
CA PRO A 12 -3.01 4.75 11.81
C PRO A 12 -2.26 3.51 12.28
N GLY A 13 -2.27 3.24 13.59
CA GLY A 13 -1.52 2.12 14.17
C GLY A 13 -1.82 0.76 13.53
N TRP A 14 -3.05 0.57 13.01
CA TRP A 14 -3.47 -0.64 12.31
C TRP A 14 -2.81 -0.84 10.93
N ALA A 15 -2.24 0.20 10.33
CA ALA A 15 -1.66 0.18 8.99
C ALA A 15 -0.13 0.11 8.97
N ARG A 16 0.52 0.13 10.15
CA ARG A 16 1.98 0.33 10.25
C ARG A 16 2.80 -0.91 9.88
N THR A 17 2.29 -2.10 10.20
CA THR A 17 2.98 -3.35 9.91
C THR A 17 2.04 -4.41 9.36
N ALA A 18 2.58 -5.40 8.66
CA ALA A 18 1.84 -6.55 8.16
C ALA A 18 1.06 -7.27 9.29
N GLY A 19 1.65 -7.40 10.47
CA GLY A 19 0.99 -7.98 11.65
C GLY A 19 -0.19 -7.14 12.13
N THR A 20 -0.04 -5.82 12.21
CA THR A 20 -1.14 -4.92 12.61
C THR A 20 -2.28 -4.89 11.59
N LEU A 21 -1.95 -4.99 10.28
CA LEU A 21 -2.94 -5.11 9.21
C LEU A 21 -3.74 -6.41 9.35
N LEU A 22 -3.04 -7.53 9.58
CA LEU A 22 -3.67 -8.84 9.74
C LEU A 22 -4.59 -8.86 10.97
N ALA A 23 -4.09 -8.40 12.11
CA ALA A 23 -4.87 -8.32 13.36
C ALA A 23 -6.10 -7.41 13.22
N ALA A 24 -6.01 -6.35 12.42
CA ALA A 24 -7.11 -5.44 12.17
C ALA A 24 -8.13 -5.94 11.13
N GLY A 25 -7.90 -7.09 10.50
CA GLY A 25 -8.71 -7.58 9.38
C GLY A 25 -8.69 -6.62 8.19
N ALA A 26 -7.57 -5.91 7.99
CA ALA A 26 -7.44 -4.93 6.93
C ALA A 26 -7.30 -5.62 5.56
N HIS A 27 -7.82 -4.96 4.52
CA HIS A 27 -7.58 -5.36 3.14
C HIS A 27 -6.40 -4.59 2.59
N LEU A 28 -5.52 -5.29 1.88
CA LEU A 28 -4.35 -4.71 1.22
C LEU A 28 -4.44 -4.90 -0.29
N ARG A 29 -4.02 -3.87 -1.03
CA ARG A 29 -3.86 -3.91 -2.49
C ARG A 29 -2.52 -3.31 -2.87
N SER A 30 -1.92 -3.81 -3.94
CA SER A 30 -0.83 -3.14 -4.63
C SER A 30 -1.37 -2.35 -5.82
N GLN A 31 -0.75 -1.22 -6.16
CA GLN A 31 -1.11 -0.43 -7.34
C GLN A 31 0.16 0.03 -8.08
N CYS A 32 0.22 -0.22 -9.38
CA CYS A 32 1.35 0.21 -10.21
C CYS A 32 1.32 1.71 -10.48
N LEU A 33 2.47 2.36 -10.33
CA LEU A 33 2.66 3.79 -10.63
C LEU A 33 2.60 4.10 -12.13
N VAL A 34 2.88 3.10 -12.98
CA VAL A 34 2.96 3.25 -14.44
C VAL A 34 1.66 2.80 -15.11
N CYS A 35 1.35 1.49 -15.07
CA CYS A 35 0.18 0.96 -15.76
C CYS A 35 -1.12 1.09 -14.96
N GLY A 36 -1.07 1.51 -13.69
CA GLY A 36 -2.25 1.68 -12.83
C GLY A 36 -2.91 0.38 -12.36
N THR A 37 -2.44 -0.80 -12.81
CA THR A 37 -2.99 -2.10 -12.41
C THR A 37 -2.99 -2.22 -10.90
N ARG A 38 -4.13 -2.68 -10.37
CA ARG A 38 -4.36 -2.85 -8.93
C ARG A 38 -4.64 -4.32 -8.62
N GLN A 39 -3.87 -4.91 -7.72
CA GLN A 39 -4.02 -6.31 -7.35
C GLN A 39 -4.32 -6.47 -5.87
N ARG A 40 -5.09 -7.51 -5.52
CA ARG A 40 -5.31 -7.89 -4.13
C ARG A 40 -4.04 -8.53 -3.59
N VAL A 41 -3.67 -8.15 -2.37
CA VAL A 41 -2.55 -8.76 -1.65
C VAL A 41 -3.14 -9.50 -0.45
N ASP A 42 -2.72 -10.75 -0.27
CA ASP A 42 -3.05 -11.52 0.92
C ASP A 42 -2.12 -11.11 2.07
N VAL A 43 -2.69 -10.50 3.11
CA VAL A 43 -1.93 -10.01 4.26
C VAL A 43 -1.31 -11.16 5.04
N SER A 44 -1.96 -12.33 5.09
CA SER A 44 -1.42 -13.49 5.80
C SER A 44 -0.17 -14.03 5.09
N ALA A 45 -0.21 -14.15 3.75
CA ALA A 45 0.95 -14.52 2.95
C ALA A 45 2.08 -13.50 3.08
N LEU A 46 1.76 -12.20 3.13
CA LEU A 46 2.73 -11.13 3.30
C LEU A 46 3.46 -11.23 4.64
N VAL A 47 2.73 -11.55 5.73
CA VAL A 47 3.32 -11.82 7.06
C VAL A 47 4.22 -13.06 7.02
N THR A 48 3.82 -14.13 6.33
CA THR A 48 4.65 -15.33 6.18
C THR A 48 5.95 -15.04 5.44
N LEU A 49 5.91 -14.22 4.39
CA LEU A 49 7.08 -13.93 3.55
C LEU A 49 8.05 -12.92 4.19
N ASN A 50 7.53 -11.89 4.85
CA ASN A 50 8.34 -10.76 5.33
C ASN A 50 8.41 -10.63 6.86
N GLY A 51 7.59 -11.39 7.60
CA GLY A 51 7.43 -11.27 9.04
C GLY A 51 6.40 -10.21 9.46
N ALA A 52 5.90 -10.34 10.70
CA ALA A 52 4.81 -9.50 11.22
C ALA A 52 5.21 -8.02 11.47
N LEU A 53 6.50 -7.74 11.63
CA LEU A 53 7.01 -6.39 11.88
C LEU A 53 7.33 -5.62 10.59
N TRP A 54 7.27 -6.28 9.43
CA TRP A 54 7.53 -5.63 8.15
C TRP A 54 6.47 -4.55 7.87
N SER A 55 6.93 -3.40 7.39
CA SER A 55 6.09 -2.24 7.09
C SER A 55 5.78 -2.16 5.59
N PRO A 56 4.50 -2.10 5.20
CA PRO A 56 4.10 -1.80 3.81
C PRO A 56 4.19 -0.32 3.45
N ILE A 57 4.43 0.56 4.42
CA ILE A 57 4.56 2.01 4.17
C ILE A 57 5.87 2.24 3.40
N ASP A 58 5.77 2.95 2.27
CA ASP A 58 6.86 3.24 1.33
C ASP A 58 7.51 1.98 0.70
N ALA A 59 6.98 0.80 0.99
CA ALA A 59 7.43 -0.44 0.36
C ALA A 59 7.05 -0.45 -1.11
N LEU A 60 8.01 -0.85 -1.93
CA LEU A 60 7.86 -0.98 -3.38
C LEU A 60 8.21 -2.39 -3.83
N ASP A 61 7.39 -2.91 -4.73
CA ASP A 61 7.65 -4.15 -5.46
C ASP A 61 7.61 -3.90 -6.97
N ARG A 62 8.06 -4.86 -7.76
CA ARG A 62 7.93 -4.79 -9.22
C ARG A 62 6.49 -5.07 -9.65
N CYS A 63 6.02 -4.36 -10.69
CA CYS A 63 4.77 -4.70 -11.34
C CYS A 63 4.85 -6.10 -11.95
N THR A 64 3.82 -6.91 -11.70
CA THR A 64 3.70 -8.28 -12.21
C THR A 64 3.13 -8.35 -13.63
N ILE A 65 2.67 -7.21 -14.18
CA ILE A 65 2.11 -7.15 -15.53
C ILE A 65 3.23 -7.24 -16.55
N VAL A 66 3.12 -8.22 -17.45
CA VAL A 66 4.08 -8.45 -18.53
C VAL A 66 4.19 -7.20 -19.41
N GLY A 67 5.44 -6.77 -19.66
CA GLY A 67 5.74 -5.56 -20.42
C GLY A 67 5.67 -4.26 -19.62
N CYS A 68 5.25 -4.30 -18.34
CA CYS A 68 5.34 -3.14 -17.45
C CYS A 68 6.62 -3.19 -16.63
N ALA A 69 7.45 -2.15 -16.73
CA ALA A 69 8.67 -1.99 -15.92
C ALA A 69 8.45 -1.16 -14.65
N GLY A 70 7.20 -0.81 -14.32
CA GLY A 70 6.88 0.04 -13.18
C GLY A 70 7.01 -0.65 -11.83
N SER A 71 7.04 0.15 -10.78
CA SER A 71 6.91 -0.32 -9.39
C SER A 71 5.46 -0.23 -8.92
N VAL A 72 5.11 -1.03 -7.91
CA VAL A 72 3.84 -0.98 -7.21
C VAL A 72 4.04 -0.48 -5.79
N HIS A 73 3.08 0.31 -5.31
CA HIS A 73 2.99 0.72 -3.92
C HIS A 73 1.78 0.06 -3.26
N TYR A 74 1.73 0.08 -1.93
CA TYR A 74 0.64 -0.53 -1.18
C TYR A 74 -0.46 0.47 -0.81
N CYS A 75 -1.69 -0.01 -0.78
CA CYS A 75 -2.87 0.69 -0.29
C CYS A 75 -3.62 -0.22 0.67
N ALA A 76 -4.12 0.32 1.79
CA ALA A 76 -4.91 -0.46 2.74
C ALA A 76 -6.26 0.17 3.05
N ARG A 77 -7.21 -0.65 3.48
CA ARG A 77 -8.45 -0.19 4.13
C ARG A 77 -8.79 -1.10 5.30
N ARG A 78 -9.39 -0.55 6.34
CA ARG A 78 -9.89 -1.33 7.48
C ARG A 78 -11.39 -1.57 7.30
N GLY A 79 -11.77 -2.78 6.90
CA GLY A 79 -13.17 -3.11 6.60
C GLY A 79 -13.64 -2.64 5.22
N PHE A 80 -14.94 -2.81 4.94
CA PHE A 80 -15.54 -2.55 3.62
C PHE A 80 -16.04 -1.11 3.43
N ASP A 81 -16.36 -0.42 4.52
CA ASP A 81 -17.01 0.90 4.58
C ASP A 81 -16.03 2.08 4.72
N ARG A 82 -14.74 1.79 4.87
CA ARG A 82 -13.68 2.80 5.03
C ARG A 82 -12.98 3.12 3.72
N PRO A 83 -12.55 4.37 3.52
CA PRO A 83 -11.77 4.73 2.35
C PRO A 83 -10.45 3.95 2.32
N TRP A 84 -9.95 3.72 1.11
CA TRP A 84 -8.58 3.26 0.94
C TRP A 84 -7.63 4.39 1.32
N ILE A 85 -6.52 4.04 1.94
CA ILE A 85 -5.39 4.93 2.15
C ILE A 85 -4.20 4.36 1.39
N ARG A 86 -3.48 5.21 0.67
CA ARG A 86 -2.18 4.87 0.09
C ARG A 86 -1.17 4.82 1.23
N LEU A 87 -0.27 3.85 1.25
CA LEU A 87 0.74 3.69 2.29
C LEU A 87 2.07 4.26 1.77
N ILE A 88 2.09 5.56 1.49
CA ILE A 88 3.26 6.29 1.00
C ILE A 88 3.47 7.52 1.90
N GLY A 89 4.55 7.51 2.69
CA GLY A 89 5.03 8.66 3.46
C GLY A 89 6.11 9.47 2.74
N ASP A 90 6.83 8.87 1.78
CA ASP A 90 7.89 9.55 1.03
C ASP A 90 7.30 10.57 0.02
N PRO A 91 7.60 11.88 0.16
CA PRO A 91 7.10 12.91 -0.75
C PRO A 91 7.46 12.69 -2.22
N GLU A 92 8.63 12.13 -2.53
CA GLU A 92 9.05 11.87 -3.91
C GLU A 92 8.20 10.76 -4.54
N LEU A 93 7.86 9.76 -3.75
CA LEU A 93 6.98 8.68 -4.16
C LEU A 93 5.52 9.14 -4.27
N VAL A 94 5.06 10.04 -3.40
CA VAL A 94 3.75 10.69 -3.53
C VAL A 94 3.64 11.44 -4.86
N ALA A 95 4.68 12.19 -5.24
CA ALA A 95 4.71 12.93 -6.50
C ALA A 95 4.64 11.98 -7.72
N HIS A 96 5.36 10.84 -7.67
CA HIS A 96 5.33 9.83 -8.71
C HIS A 96 4.00 9.07 -8.79
N ALA A 97 3.33 8.84 -7.66
CA ALA A 97 2.05 8.15 -7.63
C ALA A 97 0.90 8.97 -8.24
N GLY A 98 1.05 10.29 -8.33
CA GLY A 98 -0.01 11.18 -8.80
C GLY A 98 -1.24 11.17 -7.88
N PRO A 99 -2.41 11.66 -8.31
CA PRO A 99 -3.64 11.54 -7.54
C PRO A 99 -4.10 10.08 -7.42
N GLU A 100 -4.78 9.73 -6.31
CA GLU A 100 -5.38 8.39 -6.16
C GLU A 100 -6.42 8.17 -7.28
N LYS A 101 -6.09 7.28 -8.22
CA LYS A 101 -7.05 6.85 -9.24
C LYS A 101 -8.08 5.97 -8.56
N SER A 102 -9.28 6.52 -8.35
CA SER A 102 -10.36 5.81 -7.68
C SER A 102 -10.78 4.62 -8.53
N ALA A 103 -11.04 3.48 -7.89
CA ALA A 103 -11.56 2.29 -8.59
C ALA A 103 -12.95 2.54 -9.24
N GLN A 104 -13.56 3.71 -9.00
CA GLN A 104 -14.81 4.16 -9.60
C GLN A 104 -14.62 4.78 -11.00
N ASP A 105 -13.38 5.09 -11.42
CA ASP A 105 -13.10 5.70 -12.73
C ASP A 105 -12.97 4.66 -13.87
N ALA A 106 -13.22 3.38 -13.59
CA ALA A 106 -13.11 2.28 -14.55
C ALA A 106 -14.48 1.82 -15.11
N THR A 107 -15.55 2.60 -14.90
CA THR A 107 -16.85 2.41 -15.57
C THR A 107 -17.17 3.68 -16.36
N ALA A 108 -16.53 3.80 -17.52
CA ALA A 108 -16.93 4.65 -18.62
C ALA A 108 -16.75 3.86 -19.93
#